data_AF-A0A261T842-F1
#
_entry.id   AF-A0A261T842-F1
#
_cell.length_a   1.000
_cell.length_b   1.000
_cell.length_c   1.000
_cell.angle_alpha   90.00
_cell.angle_beta   90.00
_cell.angle_gamma   90.00
#
_symmetry.space_group_name_H-M   'P 1'
#
loop_
_entity.id
_entity.type
_entity.pdbx_description
1 polymer ?
#
loop_
_entity_poly.entity_id
_entity_poly.type
_entity_poly.pdbx_seq_one_letter_code
_entity_poly.pdbx_strand_id
1 'polypeptide(L)'
;MPLPQGYLQMIATHLNAPYGAILTAADVRDALRAGTLHGLAISALGKELIASMYVELQPEIIGCASYEAGVNLEEAQSLYAHVRSEWAVPRVAMWEEALAGVL
;
A
#
# COMPACT_ATOMS: atom_id res chain seq x y z
N MET A 1 -26.71 7.86 1.27
CA MET A 1 -25.47 8.43 0.73
C MET A 1 -24.35 7.47 1.06
N PRO A 2 -23.66 6.83 0.11
CA PRO A 2 -22.49 6.04 0.47
C PRO A 2 -21.41 7.00 0.99
N LEU A 3 -20.76 6.60 2.08
CA LEU A 3 -19.67 7.35 2.74
C LEU A 3 -18.58 7.71 1.72
N PRO A 4 -17.83 8.82 1.90
CA PRO A 4 -16.60 9.02 1.13
C PRO A 4 -15.76 7.75 1.29
N GLN A 5 -15.50 7.02 0.21
CA GLN A 5 -14.71 5.80 0.30
C GLN A 5 -13.34 6.18 0.84
N GLY A 6 -12.97 5.62 2.01
CA GLY A 6 -11.64 5.80 2.58
C GLY A 6 -10.56 5.38 1.60
N TYR A 7 -9.38 6.01 1.68
CA TYR A 7 -8.25 5.70 0.80
C TYR A 7 -7.88 4.22 0.89
N LEU A 8 -7.98 3.61 2.08
CA LEU A 8 -7.77 2.17 2.26
C LEU A 8 -8.73 1.32 1.40
N GLN A 9 -10.02 1.68 1.37
CA GLN A 9 -11.02 0.99 0.56
C GLN A 9 -10.80 1.26 -0.94
N MET A 10 -10.40 2.47 -1.31
CA MET A 10 -10.08 2.81 -2.70
C MET A 10 -8.90 1.99 -3.21
N ILE A 11 -7.81 1.90 -2.44
CA ILE A 11 -6.63 1.09 -2.77
C ILE A 11 -7.03 -0.37 -2.95
N ALA A 12 -7.71 -0.96 -1.96
CA ALA A 12 -8.14 -2.36 -2.05
C ALA A 12 -9.04 -2.60 -3.28
N THR A 13 -9.95 -1.67 -3.59
CA THR A 13 -10.83 -1.77 -4.77
C THR A 13 -10.04 -1.67 -6.07
N HIS A 14 -9.08 -0.75 -6.15
CA HIS A 14 -8.23 -0.54 -7.33
C HIS A 14 -7.39 -1.79 -7.63
N LEU A 15 -6.66 -2.29 -6.63
CA LEU A 15 -5.79 -3.46 -6.77
C LEU A 15 -6.59 -4.74 -7.09
N ASN A 16 -7.83 -4.83 -6.61
CA ASN A 16 -8.74 -5.93 -6.91
C ASN A 16 -9.37 -5.86 -8.31
N ALA A 17 -9.33 -4.72 -9.01
CA ALA A 17 -10.10 -4.49 -10.23
C ALA A 17 -9.92 -5.59 -11.31
N PRO A 18 -8.71 -6.14 -11.54
CA PRO A 18 -8.51 -7.23 -12.51
C PRO A 18 -8.85 -8.63 -11.97
N TYR A 19 -8.93 -8.81 -10.65
CA TYR A 19 -8.84 -10.11 -9.98
C TYR A 19 -10.08 -10.49 -9.15
N GLY A 20 -11.00 -9.55 -8.93
CA GLY A 20 -12.10 -9.72 -7.99
C GLY A 20 -11.67 -9.47 -6.54
N ALA A 21 -12.49 -9.90 -5.57
CA ALA A 21 -12.29 -9.54 -4.16
C ALA A 21 -11.17 -10.36 -3.47
N ILE A 22 -9.91 -9.99 -3.72
CA ILE A 22 -8.73 -10.61 -3.10
C ILE A 22 -8.34 -9.88 -1.80
N LEU A 23 -8.28 -8.55 -1.85
CA LEU A 23 -7.90 -7.68 -0.74
C LEU A 23 -9.12 -7.01 -0.10
N THR A 24 -9.05 -6.80 1.20
CA THR A 24 -9.92 -5.92 1.96
C THR A 24 -9.18 -4.63 2.33
N ALA A 25 -9.92 -3.59 2.73
CA ALA A 25 -9.31 -2.38 3.30
C ALA A 25 -8.48 -2.68 4.57
N ALA A 26 -8.84 -3.74 5.31
CA ALA A 26 -8.10 -4.18 6.49
C ALA A 26 -6.72 -4.75 6.10
N ASP A 27 -6.62 -5.49 5.00
CA ASP A 27 -5.34 -6.04 4.54
C ASP A 27 -4.36 -4.93 4.15
N VAL A 28 -4.85 -3.90 3.45
CA VAL A 28 -4.04 -2.71 3.11
C VAL A 28 -3.58 -1.98 4.37
N ARG A 29 -4.50 -1.76 5.31
CA ARG A 29 -4.21 -1.12 6.60
C ARG A 29 -3.15 -1.89 7.38
N ASP A 30 -3.30 -3.21 7.47
CA ASP A 30 -2.45 -4.06 8.29
C ASP A 30 -1.05 -4.16 7.66
N ALA A 31 -0.95 -4.15 6.33
CA ALA A 31 0.34 -4.03 5.63
C ALA A 31 1.04 -2.69 5.86
N LEU A 32 0.31 -1.57 5.72
CA LEU A 32 0.86 -0.25 6.01
C LEU A 32 1.31 -0.14 7.46
N ARG A 33 0.54 -0.70 8.41
CA ARG A 33 0.91 -0.74 9.83
C ARG A 33 2.14 -1.57 10.14
N ALA A 34 2.25 -2.73 9.51
CA ALA A 34 3.35 -3.64 9.74
C ALA A 34 4.66 -3.13 9.13
N GLY A 35 4.60 -2.31 8.07
CA GLY A 35 5.79 -1.92 7.32
C GLY A 35 6.45 -3.10 6.59
N THR A 36 5.74 -4.22 6.47
CA THR A 36 6.21 -5.48 5.87
C THR A 36 5.02 -6.36 5.49
N LEU A 37 5.20 -7.31 4.57
CA LEU A 37 4.22 -8.35 4.23
C LEU A 37 4.50 -9.69 4.92
N HIS A 38 5.60 -9.77 5.70
CA HIS A 38 5.92 -10.93 6.51
C HIS A 38 4.92 -11.09 7.66
N GLY A 39 4.49 -12.33 7.93
CA GLY A 39 3.58 -12.63 9.02
C GLY A 39 2.12 -12.22 8.82
N LEU A 40 1.79 -11.49 7.75
CA LEU A 40 0.40 -11.16 7.42
C LEU A 40 -0.33 -12.37 6.83
N ALA A 41 -1.57 -12.56 7.28
CA ALA A 41 -2.49 -13.60 6.82
C ALA A 41 -3.15 -13.25 5.47
N ILE A 42 -2.34 -12.83 4.50
CA ILE A 42 -2.74 -12.45 3.15
C ILE A 42 -2.24 -13.53 2.18
N SER A 43 -3.04 -13.84 1.16
CA SER A 43 -2.63 -14.79 0.11
C SER A 43 -1.38 -14.31 -0.64
N ALA A 44 -0.68 -15.22 -1.33
CA ALA A 44 0.49 -14.85 -2.14
C ALA A 44 0.15 -13.77 -3.18
N LEU A 45 -0.97 -13.96 -3.90
CA LEU A 45 -1.48 -12.96 -4.84
C LEU A 45 -1.80 -11.63 -4.15
N GLY A 46 -2.45 -11.64 -2.98
CA GLY A 46 -2.75 -10.40 -2.26
C GLY A 46 -1.49 -9.63 -1.86
N LYS A 47 -0.40 -10.32 -1.52
CA LYS A 47 0.90 -9.69 -1.24
C LYS A 47 1.50 -9.05 -2.49
N GLU A 48 1.42 -9.73 -3.64
CA GLU A 48 1.84 -9.16 -4.92
C GLU A 48 1.06 -7.90 -5.28
N LEU A 49 -0.26 -7.90 -5.05
CA LEU A 49 -1.12 -6.74 -5.27
C LEU A 49 -0.76 -5.56 -4.34
N ILE A 50 -0.51 -5.82 -3.05
CA ILE A 50 -0.05 -4.75 -2.15
C ILE A 50 1.32 -4.21 -2.59
N ALA A 51 2.22 -5.08 -3.05
CA ALA A 51 3.51 -4.66 -3.56
C ALA A 51 3.40 -3.76 -4.80
N SER A 52 2.45 -4.04 -5.70
CA SER A 52 2.26 -3.24 -6.92
C SER A 52 1.67 -1.85 -6.66
N MET A 53 1.08 -1.60 -5.49
CA MET A 53 0.43 -0.33 -5.18
C MET A 53 1.35 0.88 -5.33
N TYR A 54 2.65 0.73 -5.04
CA TYR A 54 3.63 1.82 -5.21
C TYR A 54 3.87 2.18 -6.67
N VAL A 55 3.70 1.23 -7.58
CA VAL A 55 3.84 1.44 -9.03
C VAL A 55 2.57 2.04 -9.61
N GLU A 56 1.41 1.62 -9.10
CA GLU A 56 0.10 1.96 -9.66
C GLU A 56 -0.49 3.26 -9.11
N LEU A 57 -0.12 3.65 -7.89
CA LEU A 57 -0.74 4.76 -7.18
C LEU A 57 0.19 5.96 -6.99
N GLN A 58 -0.43 7.13 -6.86
CA GLN A 58 0.28 8.35 -6.48
C GLN A 58 0.69 8.32 -4.99
N PRO A 59 1.85 8.89 -4.61
CA PRO A 59 2.32 8.90 -3.22
C PRO A 59 1.33 9.53 -2.25
N GLU A 60 0.59 10.55 -2.69
CA GLU A 60 -0.44 11.24 -1.90
C GLU A 60 -1.57 10.30 -1.49
N ILE A 61 -1.97 9.39 -2.37
CA ILE A 61 -3.00 8.37 -2.08
C ILE A 61 -2.50 7.42 -0.98
N ILE A 62 -1.27 6.94 -1.12
CA ILE A 62 -0.65 6.05 -0.14
C ILE A 62 -0.45 6.78 1.19
N GLY A 63 -0.03 8.04 1.17
CA GLY A 63 0.13 8.87 2.36
C GLY A 63 -1.19 9.12 3.10
N CYS A 64 -2.28 9.42 2.38
CA CYS A 64 -3.61 9.53 2.98
C CYS A 64 -4.08 8.19 3.56
N ALA A 65 -3.80 7.06 2.89
CA ALA A 65 -4.11 5.73 3.41
C ALA A 65 -3.29 5.38 4.66
N SER A 66 -2.02 5.77 4.73
CA SER A 66 -1.18 5.63 5.93
C SER A 66 -1.74 6.42 7.10
N TYR A 67 -2.15 7.67 6.86
CA TYR A 67 -2.80 8.48 7.88
C TYR A 67 -4.12 7.85 8.35
N GLU A 68 -4.96 7.35 7.43
CA GLU A 68 -6.19 6.62 7.76
C GLU A 68 -5.89 5.33 8.56
N ALA A 69 -4.78 4.65 8.26
CA ALA A 69 -4.30 3.51 9.01
C ALA A 69 -3.72 3.88 10.39
N GLY A 70 -3.51 5.18 10.68
CA GLY A 70 -2.93 5.66 11.93
C GLY A 70 -1.42 5.41 12.03
N VAL A 71 -0.72 5.39 10.89
CA VAL A 71 0.74 5.29 10.81
C VAL A 71 1.35 6.45 10.05
N ASN A 72 2.66 6.59 10.16
CA ASN A 72 3.41 7.65 9.54
C ASN A 72 3.87 7.20 8.15
N LEU A 73 4.54 8.09 7.42
CA LEU A 73 5.15 7.72 6.14
C LEU A 73 6.37 6.79 6.32
N GLU A 74 6.95 6.72 7.52
CA GLU A 74 8.06 5.82 7.84
C GLU A 74 7.67 4.34 7.68
N GLU A 75 6.51 3.93 8.20
CA GLU A 75 6.02 2.55 8.02
C GLU A 75 5.70 2.25 6.57
N ALA A 76 5.11 3.21 5.84
CA ALA A 76 4.88 3.06 4.40
C ALA A 76 6.20 2.96 3.61
N GLN A 77 7.24 3.67 4.03
CA GLN A 77 8.57 3.57 3.44
C GLN A 77 9.25 2.23 3.79
N SER A 78 9.06 1.74 5.01
CA SER A 78 9.51 0.39 5.40
C SER A 78 8.85 -0.68 4.52
N LEU A 79 7.53 -0.56 4.30
CA LEU A 79 6.81 -1.47 3.42
C LEU A 79 7.34 -1.38 1.98
N TYR A 80 7.56 -0.19 1.44
CA TYR A 80 8.17 0.01 0.12
C TYR A 80 9.54 -0.67 0.00
N ALA A 81 10.43 -0.45 0.97
CA ALA A 81 11.76 -1.04 1.00
C ALA A 81 11.68 -2.58 1.05
N HIS A 82 10.77 -3.11 1.86
CA HIS A 82 10.52 -4.55 1.97
C HIS A 82 9.97 -5.14 0.66
N VAL A 83 8.97 -4.50 0.03
CA VAL A 83 8.41 -5.04 -1.22
C VAL A 83 9.42 -4.99 -2.37
N ARG A 84 10.31 -4.00 -2.36
CA ARG A 84 11.41 -3.93 -3.33
C ARG A 84 12.44 -5.03 -3.17
N SER A 85 12.74 -5.47 -1.95
CA SER A 85 13.72 -6.53 -1.73
C SER A 85 13.18 -7.92 -2.10
N GLU A 86 11.87 -8.15 -1.93
CA GLU A 86 11.27 -9.49 -1.99
C GLU A 86 10.39 -9.73 -3.23
N TRP A 87 9.74 -8.71 -3.79
CA TRP A 87 8.78 -8.83 -4.92
C TRP A 87 9.27 -8.23 -6.25
N ALA A 88 10.58 -7.93 -6.35
CA ALA A 88 11.19 -7.36 -7.56
C ALA A 88 10.51 -6.07 -8.07
N VAL A 89 9.87 -5.32 -7.17
CA VAL A 89 9.25 -4.03 -7.48
C VAL A 89 10.35 -3.07 -7.98
N PRO A 90 10.18 -2.42 -9.15
CA PRO A 90 11.17 -1.48 -9.65
C PRO A 90 11.28 -0.27 -8.72
N ARG A 91 12.33 0.54 -8.91
CA ARG A 91 12.38 1.86 -8.29
C ARG A 91 11.22 2.71 -8.79
N VAL A 92 10.48 3.28 -7.86
CA VAL A 92 9.39 4.21 -8.13
C VAL A 92 9.91 5.62 -7.81
N ALA A 93 10.45 6.31 -8.82
CA ALA A 93 11.03 7.64 -8.65
C ALA A 93 10.04 8.62 -8.01
N MET A 94 8.77 8.58 -8.43
CA MET A 94 7.71 9.43 -7.89
C MET A 94 7.49 9.23 -6.38
N TRP A 95 7.54 7.99 -5.89
CA TRP A 95 7.46 7.67 -4.46
C TRP A 95 8.71 8.14 -3.71
N GLU A 96 9.90 7.85 -4.25
CA GLU A 96 11.17 8.21 -3.63
C GLU A 96 11.37 9.73 -3.52
N GLU A 97 10.97 10.49 -4.55
CA GLU A 97 11.02 11.96 -4.56
C GLU A 97 10.01 12.59 -3.61
N ALA A 98 8.78 12.05 -3.53
CA ALA A 98 7.75 12.53 -2.61
C ALA A 98 8.19 12.40 -1.14
N LEU A 99 8.91 11.33 -0.79
CA LEU A 99 9.44 11.14 0.56
C LEU A 99 10.65 12.02 0.87
N ALA A 100 11.52 12.29 -0.11
CA ALA A 100 12.69 13.16 0.08
C ALA A 100 12.32 14.61 0.46
N GLY A 101 11.08 15.04 0.16
CA GLY A 101 10.56 16.34 0.56
C GLY A 101 9.86 16.37 1.92
N VAL A 102 9.69 15.21 2.58
CA VAL A 102 8.86 15.07 3.79
C VAL A 102 9.62 14.41 4.96
N LEU A 103 10.61 13.56 4.68
CA LEU A 103 11.53 12.93 5.63
C LEU A 103 12.93 13.55 5.52
#